data_AF-W1ERE7-F1
#
_entry.id   AF-W1ERE7-F1
#
_cell.length_a   1.000
_cell.length_b   1.000
_cell.length_c   1.000
_cell.angle_alpha   90.00
_cell.angle_beta   90.00
_cell.angle_gamma   90.00
#
_symmetry.space_group_name_H-M   'P 1'
#
loop_
_entity.id
_entity.type
_entity.pdbx_description
1 polymer ?
#
loop_
_entity_poly.entity_id
_entity_poly.type
_entity_poly.pdbx_seq_one_letter_code
_entity_poly.pdbx_strand_id
1 'polypeptide(L)' 'MQTVRGYIRECLQWMIDDGVVSRIDLDIRRTGINELGNSITLWRRDGPVMISFDDLWSAITHGGQ' A
#
# COMPACT_ATOMS: atom_id res chain seq x y z
N MET A 1 -10.58 -0.18 -15.71
CA MET A 1 -9.80 0.88 -15.05
C MET A 1 -9.13 0.25 -13.84
N GLN A 2 -7.80 0.14 -13.84
CA GLN A 2 -7.03 -0.38 -12.72
C GLN A 2 -7.07 0.67 -11.59
N THR A 3 -7.55 0.31 -10.41
CA THR A 3 -7.57 1.22 -9.26
C THR A 3 -6.21 1.15 -8.55
N VAL A 4 -5.81 2.22 -7.86
CA VAL A 4 -4.55 2.26 -7.10
C VAL A 4 -4.41 1.05 -6.16
N ARG A 5 -5.53 0.59 -5.59
CA ARG A 5 -5.61 -0.63 -4.77
C ARG A 5 -5.12 -1.86 -5.51
N GLY A 6 -5.52 -2.03 -6.77
CA GLY A 6 -5.10 -3.14 -7.62
C GLY A 6 -3.59 -3.09 -7.86
N TYR A 7 -3.09 -1.93 -8.26
CA TYR A 7 -1.66 -1.72 -8.52
C TYR A 7 -0.79 -2.03 -7.29
N ILE A 8 -1.10 -1.44 -6.13
CA ILE A 8 -0.37 -1.70 -4.88
C ILE A 8 -0.41 -3.20 -4.53
N ARG A 9 -1.59 -3.83 -4.66
CA ARG A 9 -1.75 -5.25 -4.35
C ARG A 9 -0.90 -6.12 -5.26
N GLU A 10 -0.83 -5.80 -6.55
CA GLU A 10 0.02 -6.50 -7.52
C GLU A 10 1.51 -6.30 -7.19
N CYS A 11 1.93 -5.08 -6.89
CA CYS A 11 3.32 -4.77 -6.50
C CYS A 11 3.77 -5.45 -5.19
N LEU A 12 2.86 -5.62 -4.23
CA LEU A 12 3.16 -6.24 -2.94
C LEU A 12 2.84 -7.74 -2.90
N GLN A 13 2.29 -8.31 -3.98
CA GLN A 13 1.82 -9.70 -3.98
C GLN A 13 2.95 -10.68 -3.68
N TRP A 14 4.14 -10.44 -4.23
CA TRP A 14 5.32 -11.27 -4.01
C TRP A 14 5.67 -11.43 -2.53
N MET A 15 5.39 -10.43 -1.68
CA MET A 15 5.68 -10.52 -0.24
C MET A 15 4.81 -11.56 0.46
N ILE A 16 3.57 -11.76 -0.02
CA ILE A 16 2.68 -12.81 0.46
C ILE A 16 3.16 -14.17 -0.05
N ASP A 17 3.52 -14.23 -1.34
CA ASP A 17 3.94 -15.47 -2.02
C ASP A 17 5.21 -16.05 -1.39
N ASP A 18 6.17 -15.19 -1.13
CA ASP A 18 7.47 -15.51 -0.53
C ASP A 18 7.39 -15.68 1.00
N GLY A 19 6.20 -15.47 1.59
CA GLY A 19 5.95 -15.64 3.03
C GLY A 19 6.57 -14.55 3.92
N VAL A 20 7.03 -13.44 3.35
CA VAL A 20 7.57 -12.29 4.08
C VAL A 20 6.51 -11.61 4.94
N VAL A 21 5.27 -11.54 4.41
CA VAL A 21 4.08 -11.03 5.10
C VAL A 21 2.97 -12.08 5.04
N SER A 22 2.21 -12.23 6.12
CA SER A 22 1.05 -13.12 6.18
C SER A 22 -0.22 -12.46 5.65
N ARG A 23 -0.29 -11.13 5.71
CA ARG A 23 -1.46 -10.35 5.25
C ARG A 23 -1.07 -8.92 4.92
N ILE A 24 -1.69 -8.37 3.89
CA ILE A 24 -1.60 -6.97 3.49
C ILE A 24 -3.01 -6.36 3.63
N ASP A 25 -3.12 -5.32 4.45
CA ASP A 25 -4.35 -4.55 4.62
C ASP A 25 -4.15 -3.15 4.02
N LEU A 26 -5.09 -2.71 3.19
CA LEU A 26 -5.05 -1.43 2.49
C LEU A 26 -6.24 -0.60 2.96
N ASP A 27 -6.01 0.34 3.87
CA ASP A 27 -7.02 1.34 4.25
C ASP A 27 -6.88 2.53 3.31
N ILE A 28 -7.80 2.61 2.35
CA ILE A 28 -7.85 3.69 1.37
C ILE A 28 -9.06 4.54 1.70
N ARG A 29 -8.83 5.68 2.36
CA ARG A 29 -9.88 6.66 2.64
C ARG A 29 -9.79 7.79 1.64
N ARG A 30 -10.92 8.11 0.99
CA ARG A 30 -11.07 9.35 0.20
C ARG A 30 -11.18 10.53 1.16
N THR A 31 -10.09 11.26 1.36
CA THR A 31 -10.08 12.53 2.09
C THR A 31 -9.97 13.66 1.05
N GLY A 32 -11.09 14.00 0.41
CA GLY A 32 -11.13 15.11 -0.56
C GLY A 32 -10.49 14.83 -1.92
N ILE A 33 -10.48 15.86 -2.78
CA ILE A 33 -10.24 15.79 -4.24
C ILE A 33 -8.81 15.30 -4.58
N ASN A 34 -7.84 15.41 -3.67
CA ASN A 34 -6.43 15.14 -3.95
C ASN A 34 -5.71 14.22 -2.95
N GLU A 35 -6.24 13.98 -1.75
CA GLU A 35 -5.54 13.18 -0.75
C GLU A 35 -6.29 11.87 -0.52
N LEU A 36 -5.73 10.77 -1.03
CA LEU A 36 -6.08 9.45 -0.55
C LEU A 36 -5.21 9.24 0.69
N GLY A 37 -5.80 9.14 1.87
CA GLY A 37 -5.08 8.62 3.03
C GLY A 37 -4.88 7.13 2.80
N ASN A 38 -3.66 6.71 2.46
CA ASN A 38 -3.34 5.31 2.17
C ASN A 38 -2.49 4.75 3.30
N SER A 39 -3.12 4.09 4.27
CA SER A 39 -2.39 3.30 5.25
C SER A 39 -2.28 1.86 4.77
N ILE A 40 -1.06 1.38 4.61
CA ILE A 40 -0.75 -0.01 4.28
C ILE A 40 -0.29 -0.69 5.55
N THR A 41 -1.01 -1.73 5.99
CA THR A 41 -0.60 -2.54 7.14
C THR A 41 -0.12 -3.90 6.65
N LEU A 42 1.17 -4.18 6.87
CA LEU A 42 1.84 -5.43 6.55
C LEU A 42 1.93 -6.27 7.83
N TRP A 43 1.23 -7.39 7.86
CA TRP A 43 1.28 -8.32 8.98
C TRP A 43 2.41 -9.31 8.79
N ARG A 44 3.53 -9.10 9.49
CA ARG A 44 4.67 -10.03 9.49
C ARG A 44 4.66 -10.88 10.75
N ARG A 45 5.42 -11.98 10.74
CA ARG A 45 5.64 -12.80 11.95
C ARG A 45 6.28 -12.01 13.10
N ASP A 46 7.12 -11.05 12.75
CA ASP A 46 7.83 -10.19 13.70
C ASP A 46 6.92 -9.12 14.34
N GLY A 47 5.77 -8.84 13.70
CA GLY A 47 4.81 -7.83 14.14
C GLY A 47 4.16 -7.11 12.96
N PRO A 48 3.05 -6.38 13.18
CA PRO A 48 2.45 -5.54 12.17
C PRO A 48 3.34 -4.32 11.90
N VAL A 49 3.64 -4.07 10.62
CA VAL A 49 4.31 -2.87 10.14
C VAL A 49 3.26 -2.00 9.45
N MET A 50 3.04 -0.80 9.96
CA MET A 50 2.18 0.19 9.34
C MET A 50 3.01 1.18 8.55
N ILE A 51 2.64 1.40 7.29
CA ILE A 51 3.23 2.38 6.40
C ILE A 51 2.11 3.32 5.99
N SER A 52 2.18 4.57 6.44
CA SER A 52 1.20 5.59 6.11
C SER A 52 1.80 6.57 5.12
N PHE A 53 1.11 6.77 4.00
CA PHE A 53 1.48 7.78 3.02
C PHE A 53 0.49 8.94 3.10
N ASP A 54 1.03 10.14 3.22
CA ASP A 54 0.28 11.39 3.14
C ASP A 54 -0.20 11.62 1.69
N ASP A 55 0.66 11.30 0.72
CA ASP A 55 0.38 11.46 -0.71
C ASP A 55 0.94 10.26 -1.51
N LEU A 56 0.23 9.14 -1.46
CA LEU A 56 0.67 7.89 -2.09
C LEU A 56 0.83 8.03 -3.61
N TRP A 57 -0.04 8.82 -4.25
CA TRP A 57 -0.02 8.96 -5.69
C TRP A 57 1.23 9.71 -6.16
N SER A 58 1.60 10.76 -5.43
CA SER A 58 2.90 11.41 -5.62
C SER A 58 4.05 10.44 -5.38
N ALA A 59 4.02 9.63 -4.31
CA ALA A 59 5.10 8.68 -4.01
C ALA A 59 5.28 7.60 -5.09
N ILE A 60 4.19 7.04 -5.63
CA ILE A 60 4.26 6.03 -6.70
C ILE A 60 4.70 6.66 -8.02
N THR A 61 4.26 7.88 -8.32
CA THR A 61 4.59 8.57 -9.57
C THR A 61 6.02 9.12 -9.57
N HIS A 62 6.54 9.57 -8.43
CA HIS A 62 7.88 10.16 -8.30
C HIS A 62 8.96 9.20 -7.80
N GLY A 63 8.61 8.03 -7.23
CA GLY A 63 9.58 7.03 -6.74
C GLY A 63 10.36 6.27 -7.82
N GLY A 64 10.35 6.76 -9.06
CA GLY A 64 11.06 6.20 -10.21
C GLY A 64 12.13 7.12 -10.83
N GLN A 65 12.56 8.18 -10.12
CA GLN A 65 13.71 9.01 -10.53
C GLN A 65 14.99 8.63 -9.79
#